data_AF-F4L2X8-F1
#
_entry.id   AF-F4L2X8-F1
#
_cell.length_a   1.000
_cell.length_b   1.000
_cell.length_c   1.000
_cell.angle_alpha   90.00
_cell.angle_beta   90.00
_cell.angle_gamma   90.00
#
_symmetry.space_group_name_H-M   'P 1'
#
loop_
_entity.id
_entity.type
_entity.pdbx_description
1 polymer ?
#
loop_
_entity_poly.entity_id
_entity_poly.type
_entity_poly.pdbx_seq_one_letter_code
_entity_poly.pdbx_strand_id
1 'polypeptide(L)'
;MKRKHGNALHNKKLHHLYEILDSEEDNDVFKYGICGHPIGKDGYSKRIREQLNLYNAVANCVRFFARVLITGIPGRAKAKQVEKEHINAYEMKYGRKPRGNRE
;
A
#
# COMPACT_ATOMS: atom_id res chain seq x y z
N MET A 1 -5.36 -1.19 -29.88
CA MET A 1 -5.39 -0.14 -28.82
C MET A 1 -4.55 -0.60 -27.62
N LYS A 2 -3.46 0.10 -27.27
CA LYS A 2 -2.71 -0.19 -26.02
C LYS A 2 -3.66 0.02 -24.82
N ARG A 3 -3.95 -1.04 -24.05
CA ARG A 3 -4.67 -0.89 -22.76
C ARG A 3 -3.90 0.14 -21.94
N LYS A 4 -4.53 1.29 -21.64
CA LYS A 4 -3.96 2.30 -20.74
C LYS A 4 -3.65 1.62 -19.42
N HIS A 5 -2.36 1.49 -19.11
CA HIS A 5 -1.89 0.77 -17.93
C HIS A 5 -2.50 1.40 -16.68
N GLY A 6 -3.01 0.58 -15.74
CA GLY A 6 -3.60 1.08 -14.49
C GLY A 6 -2.64 1.89 -13.61
N ASN A 7 -1.35 1.91 -13.96
CA ASN A 7 -0.30 2.65 -13.27
C ASN A 7 -0.10 4.06 -13.81
N ALA A 8 -0.79 4.43 -14.89
CA ALA A 8 -0.70 5.77 -15.45
C ALA A 8 -1.34 6.80 -14.52
N LEU A 9 -0.71 7.97 -14.37
CA LEU A 9 -1.17 9.04 -13.48
C LEU A 9 -2.57 9.56 -13.86
N HIS A 10 -2.95 9.46 -15.13
CA HIS A 10 -4.28 9.85 -15.63
C HIS A 10 -5.38 8.82 -15.32
N ASN A 11 -5.08 7.75 -14.60
CA ASN A 11 -6.10 6.81 -14.14
C ASN A 11 -7.05 7.54 -13.17
N LYS A 12 -8.32 7.70 -13.60
CA LYS A 12 -9.37 8.39 -12.85
C LYS A 12 -10.17 7.47 -11.93
N LYS A 13 -9.81 6.19 -11.83
CA LYS A 13 -10.48 5.26 -10.91
C LYS A 13 -10.35 5.76 -9.48
N LEU A 14 -11.29 5.36 -8.63
CA LEU A 14 -11.13 5.52 -7.19
C LEU A 14 -10.02 4.58 -6.72
N HIS A 15 -9.20 5.12 -5.83
CA HIS A 15 -8.10 4.41 -5.20
C HIS A 15 -8.33 4.31 -3.70
N HIS A 16 -7.59 3.41 -3.06
CA HIS A 16 -7.46 3.33 -1.62
C HIS A 16 -5.99 3.32 -1.23
N LEU A 17 -5.72 3.87 -0.05
CA LEU A 17 -4.45 3.79 0.65
C LEU A 17 -4.50 2.61 1.62
N TYR A 18 -3.44 1.83 1.66
CA TYR A 18 -3.25 0.77 2.64
C TYR A 18 -1.85 0.83 3.23
N GLU A 19 -1.71 0.21 4.39
CA GLU A 19 -0.43 -0.10 5.01
C GLU A 19 -0.23 -1.61 5.10
N ILE A 20 1.03 -2.02 5.13
CA ILE A 20 1.48 -3.35 5.50
C ILE A 20 2.29 -3.20 6.78
N LEU A 21 1.94 -3.98 7.78
CA LEU A 21 2.56 -4.05 9.09
C LEU A 21 3.44 -5.30 9.18
N ASP A 22 4.48 -5.21 9.98
CA ASP A 22 5.38 -6.31 10.30
C ASP A 22 5.21 -6.73 11.76
N SER A 23 4.66 -7.91 12.01
CA SER A 23 4.36 -8.38 13.37
C SER A 23 5.58 -8.71 14.20
N GLU A 24 6.75 -8.96 13.58
CA GLU A 24 7.99 -9.23 14.31
C GLU A 24 8.67 -7.95 14.82
N GLU A 25 8.19 -6.79 14.39
CA GLU A 25 8.81 -5.49 14.64
C GLU A 25 7.80 -4.57 15.31
N ASP A 26 7.18 -5.03 16.41
CA ASP A 26 6.18 -4.29 17.19
C ASP A 26 5.00 -3.76 16.35
N ASN A 27 4.61 -4.51 15.30
CA ASN A 27 3.62 -4.08 14.30
C ASN A 27 3.99 -2.76 13.61
N ASP A 28 5.28 -2.51 13.40
CA ASP A 28 5.79 -1.36 12.68
C ASP A 28 5.31 -1.36 11.22
N VAL A 29 5.14 -0.16 10.65
CA VAL A 29 4.72 -0.01 9.26
C VAL A 29 5.87 -0.41 8.35
N PHE A 30 5.73 -1.58 7.74
CA PHE A 30 6.64 -2.05 6.71
C PHE A 30 6.50 -1.22 5.44
N LYS A 31 5.27 -0.92 5.01
CA LYS A 31 5.02 -0.25 3.73
C LYS A 31 3.69 0.47 3.66
N TYR A 32 3.65 1.66 3.06
CA TYR A 32 2.44 2.26 2.50
C TYR A 32 2.30 1.97 1.00
N GLY A 33 1.06 1.80 0.55
CA GLY A 33 0.74 1.51 -0.83
C GLY A 33 -0.63 2.04 -1.27
N ILE A 34 -0.77 2.31 -2.56
CA ILE A 34 -2.07 2.62 -3.20
C ILE A 34 -2.52 1.58 -4.22
N CYS A 35 -3.83 1.40 -4.35
CA CYS A 35 -4.42 0.50 -5.33
C CYS A 35 -5.75 1.06 -5.84
N GLY A 36 -6.07 0.81 -7.12
CA GLY A 36 -7.35 1.21 -7.73
C GLY A 36 -8.21 0.01 -8.15
N HIS A 37 -7.84 -1.19 -7.69
CA HIS A 37 -8.67 -2.38 -7.82
C HIS A 37 -9.65 -2.42 -6.64
N PRO A 38 -10.85 -2.98 -6.83
CA PRO A 38 -11.83 -3.10 -5.76
C PRO A 38 -11.27 -3.86 -4.56
N ILE A 39 -11.76 -3.50 -3.38
CA ILE A 39 -11.56 -4.22 -2.13
C ILE A 39 -12.53 -5.41 -2.12
N GLY A 40 -12.02 -6.60 -1.85
CA GLY A 40 -12.83 -7.82 -1.74
C GLY A 40 -13.59 -7.90 -0.42
N LYS A 41 -14.41 -8.93 -0.25
CA LYS A 41 -15.19 -9.17 0.98
C LYS A 41 -14.33 -9.40 2.23
N ASP A 42 -13.09 -9.83 2.03
CA ASP A 42 -12.08 -10.03 3.06
C ASP A 42 -11.37 -8.73 3.50
N GLY A 43 -11.76 -7.57 2.94
CA GLY A 43 -11.13 -6.28 3.24
C GLY A 43 -9.85 -6.01 2.45
N TYR A 44 -9.44 -6.89 1.52
CA TYR A 44 -8.22 -6.72 0.73
C TYR A 44 -8.46 -6.58 -0.76
N SER A 45 -7.66 -5.71 -1.39
CA SER A 45 -7.57 -5.64 -2.84
C SER A 45 -6.59 -6.68 -3.38
N LYS A 46 -6.68 -7.00 -4.68
CA LYS A 46 -5.76 -7.96 -5.34
C LYS A 46 -4.28 -7.64 -5.06
N ARG A 47 -3.90 -6.36 -5.15
CA ARG A 47 -2.53 -5.89 -4.89
C ARG A 47 -2.06 -6.16 -3.47
N ILE A 48 -2.95 -5.98 -2.49
CA ILE A 48 -2.62 -6.25 -1.09
C ILE A 48 -2.29 -7.74 -0.93
N ARG A 49 -3.14 -8.63 -1.46
CA ARG A 49 -2.90 -10.08 -1.40
C ARG A 49 -1.61 -10.49 -2.08
N GLU A 50 -1.34 -9.96 -3.27
CA GLU A 50 -0.09 -10.22 -4.00
C GLU A 50 1.14 -9.83 -3.17
N GLN A 51 1.10 -8.68 -2.48
CA GLN A 51 2.20 -8.25 -1.63
C GLN A 51 2.34 -9.07 -0.35
N LEU A 52 1.22 -9.35 0.35
CA LEU A 52 1.26 -10.18 1.56
C LEU A 52 1.78 -11.58 1.26
N ASN A 53 1.33 -12.19 0.16
CA ASN A 53 1.80 -13.51 -0.26
C ASN A 53 3.31 -13.49 -0.55
N LEU A 54 3.80 -12.49 -1.27
CA LEU A 54 5.24 -12.35 -1.54
C LEU A 54 6.04 -12.18 -0.26
N TYR A 55 5.66 -11.24 0.61
CA TYR A 55 6.44 -10.93 1.81
C TYR A 55 6.40 -12.07 2.83
N ASN A 56 5.26 -12.73 3.01
CA ASN A 56 5.15 -13.90 3.89
C ASN A 56 5.89 -15.12 3.32
N ALA A 57 5.90 -15.31 2.00
CA ALA A 57 6.70 -16.36 1.38
C ALA A 57 8.21 -16.12 1.59
N VAL A 58 8.67 -14.87 1.45
CA VAL A 58 10.07 -14.51 1.72
C VAL A 58 10.42 -14.67 3.20
N ALA A 59 9.50 -14.34 4.11
CA ALA A 59 9.67 -14.56 5.54
C ALA A 59 9.58 -16.02 5.97
N ASN A 60 9.07 -16.92 5.11
CA ASN A 60 8.78 -18.32 5.40
C ASN A 60 7.79 -18.53 6.57
N CYS A 61 7.00 -17.51 6.89
CA CYS A 61 5.98 -17.51 7.95
C CYS A 61 4.94 -16.40 7.73
N VAL A 62 3.84 -16.43 8.48
CA VAL A 62 2.85 -15.35 8.48
C VAL A 62 3.36 -14.21 9.38
N ARG A 63 4.03 -13.23 8.78
CA ARG A 63 4.67 -12.08 9.44
C ARG A 63 4.04 -10.73 9.07
N PHE A 64 3.61 -10.60 7.83
CA PHE A 64 3.07 -9.37 7.27
C PHE A 64 1.56 -9.42 7.18
N PHE A 65 0.94 -8.31 7.61
CA PHE A 65 -0.50 -8.09 7.59
C PHE A 65 -0.81 -6.72 6.96
N ALA A 66 -2.02 -6.52 6.46
CA ALA A 66 -2.41 -5.25 5.84
C ALA A 66 -3.66 -4.65 6.46
N ARG A 67 -3.76 -3.32 6.37
CA ARG A 67 -4.95 -2.54 6.72
C ARG A 67 -5.21 -1.49 5.66
N VAL A 68 -6.47 -1.31 5.29
CA VAL A 68 -6.89 -0.19 4.43
C VAL A 68 -7.13 1.02 5.33
N LEU A 69 -6.46 2.14 5.03
CA LEU A 69 -6.53 3.36 5.83
C LEU A 69 -7.55 4.35 5.27
N ILE A 70 -7.56 4.52 3.95
CA ILE A 70 -8.40 5.51 3.26
C ILE A 70 -8.96 4.88 2.00
N THR A 71 -10.26 5.04 1.74
CA THR A 71 -10.94 4.61 0.52
C THR A 71 -11.47 5.78 -0.29
N GLY A 72 -11.76 5.59 -1.57
CA GLY A 72 -12.45 6.60 -2.38
C GLY A 72 -11.59 7.77 -2.84
N ILE A 73 -10.25 7.60 -2.87
CA ILE A 73 -9.34 8.67 -3.32
C ILE A 73 -9.49 8.86 -4.84
N PRO A 74 -9.86 10.07 -5.31
CA PRO A 74 -10.13 10.28 -6.72
C PRO A 74 -8.84 10.35 -7.55
N GLY A 75 -8.62 9.32 -8.37
CA GLY A 75 -7.54 9.26 -9.32
C GLY A 75 -6.16 8.97 -8.73
N ARG A 76 -5.27 8.44 -9.58
CA ARG A 76 -3.96 7.94 -9.16
C ARG A 76 -3.01 9.07 -8.72
N ALA A 77 -3.10 10.23 -9.33
CA ALA A 77 -2.26 11.37 -8.97
C ALA A 77 -2.51 11.80 -7.50
N LYS A 78 -3.77 11.96 -7.11
CA LYS A 78 -4.12 12.29 -5.73
C LYS A 78 -3.77 11.14 -4.77
N ALA A 79 -4.02 9.90 -5.16
CA ALA A 79 -3.62 8.74 -4.36
C ALA A 79 -2.11 8.71 -4.09
N LYS A 80 -1.28 8.98 -5.10
CA LYS A 80 0.19 9.05 -4.92
C LYS A 80 0.61 10.20 -3.99
N GLN A 81 -0.07 11.34 -4.06
CA GLN A 81 0.18 12.43 -3.13
C GLN A 81 -0.10 11.99 -1.69
N VAL A 82 -1.27 11.38 -1.45
CA VAL A 82 -1.67 10.88 -0.11
C VAL A 82 -0.72 9.79 0.39
N GLU A 83 -0.26 8.89 -0.47
CA GLU A 83 0.77 7.88 -0.16
C GLU A 83 2.07 8.53 0.32
N LYS A 84 2.54 9.55 -0.41
CA LYS A 84 3.76 10.30 -0.06
C LYS A 84 3.59 11.05 1.26
N GLU A 85 2.44 11.65 1.50
CA GLU A 85 2.13 12.34 2.76
C GLU A 85 2.23 11.38 3.97
N HIS A 86 1.74 10.14 3.84
CA HIS A 86 1.85 9.13 4.90
C HIS A 86 3.28 8.64 5.11
N ILE A 87 4.04 8.41 4.02
CA ILE A 87 5.46 8.05 4.11
C ILE A 87 6.25 9.17 4.81
N ASN A 88 6.01 10.42 4.44
CA ASN A 88 6.67 11.57 5.05
C ASN A 88 6.28 11.72 6.54
N ALA A 89 5.00 11.54 6.89
CA ALA A 89 4.54 11.58 8.28
C ALA A 89 5.21 10.50 9.14
N TYR A 90 5.34 9.28 8.60
CA TYR A 90 6.10 8.22 9.24
C TYR A 90 7.58 8.60 9.39
N GLU A 91 8.21 9.12 8.35
CA GLU A 91 9.61 9.53 8.38
C GLU A 91 9.88 10.65 9.41
N MET A 92 8.99 11.64 9.51
CA MET A 92 9.08 12.67 10.54
C MET A 92 8.93 12.10 11.96
N LYS A 93 8.08 11.09 12.14
CA LYS A 93 7.81 10.49 13.46
C LYS A 93 8.94 9.56 13.92
N TYR A 94 9.50 8.76 13.02
CA TYR A 94 10.43 7.68 13.35
C TYR A 94 11.87 7.93 12.88
N GLY A 95 12.13 9.05 12.19
CA GLY A 95 13.46 9.41 11.66
C GLY A 95 13.93 8.52 10.50
N ARG A 96 13.05 7.68 9.94
CA ARG A 96 13.35 6.77 8.83
C ARG A 96 12.12 6.52 7.97
N LYS A 97 12.31 6.21 6.69
CA LYS A 97 11.23 5.70 5.83
C LYS A 97 10.82 4.27 6.20
N PRO A 98 9.54 3.89 5.97
CA PRO A 98 9.12 2.49 6.04
C PRO A 98 10.02 1.62 5.17
N ARG A 99 10.41 0.44 5.67
CA ARG A 99 11.43 -0.41 5.03
C ARG A 99 11.08 -0.77 3.58
N GLY A 100 9.81 -1.06 3.32
CA GLY A 100 9.28 -1.36 1.99
C GLY A 100 9.06 -0.12 1.09
N ASN A 101 9.41 1.09 1.51
CA ASN A 101 9.34 2.34 0.73
C ASN A 101 10.70 3.07 0.65
N ARG A 102 11.82 2.38 0.84
CA ARG A 102 13.18 2.98 0.79
C ARG A 102 13.74 3.18 -0.63
N GLU A 103 13.02 2.76 -1.66
CA GLU A 103 13.36 2.95 -3.07
C GLU A 103 13.12 4.40 -3.57
#